data_AF-A0A1X2HQX0-F1
#
_entry.id   AF-A0A1X2HQX0-F1
#
_cell.length_a   1.000
_cell.length_b   1.000
_cell.length_c   1.000
_cell.angle_alpha   90.00
_cell.angle_beta   90.00
_cell.angle_gamma   90.00
#
_symmetry.space_group_name_H-M   'P 1'
#
loop_
_entity.id
_entity.type
_entity.pdbx_description
1 polymer ?
#
loop_
_entity_poly.entity_id
_entity_poly.type
_entity_poly.pdbx_seq_one_letter_code
_entity_poly.pdbx_strand_id
1 'polypeptide(L)'
;MVTKSDLKNLGHAPFLNFFIGLLDSRHFSSEHSQGPVRILEVGCGSGEFSALVKAHYKERVDAVAIDPSDAILSVNKDSGVDYRRGTIEDIKDEKFDVCLFSKSLHHCHPLEATLKKAFDVLNQNGICIAEEIDWKCVDDKSMAWFTDRLDLINSAKRIQAPTVPSTGHYVHREKDLQHDHAHTHGHDHSHDHDHGHSHSHSHSHGIGHGHGHGDHHGGHNPLQQLLDTSLPGIERWRKIAAKIEPHMSNAQQITEALHKVFGEQNVKVAGAMPWFNSFLVEAGLEQSEIGLATLTTFMAQEDRAIQNGIINALGKNFVAEKK
;
A
#
# COMPACT_ATOMS: atom_id res chain seq x y z
N MET A 1 3.62 -13.19 20.66
CA MET A 1 2.54 -13.71 19.78
C MET A 1 1.73 -12.52 19.30
N VAL A 2 1.24 -12.56 18.06
CA VAL A 2 0.19 -11.63 17.60
C VAL A 2 -1.05 -11.82 18.46
N THR A 3 -1.68 -10.74 18.89
CA THR A 3 -3.00 -10.79 19.54
C THR A 3 -4.06 -11.14 18.50
N LYS A 4 -4.56 -12.39 18.53
CA LYS A 4 -5.61 -12.91 17.62
C LYS A 4 -7.00 -12.27 17.82
N SER A 5 -7.06 -11.08 18.40
CA SER A 5 -8.28 -10.32 18.72
C SER A 5 -8.61 -9.24 17.70
N ASP A 6 -7.78 -9.05 16.68
CA ASP A 6 -7.89 -8.00 15.66
C ASP A 6 -7.67 -8.60 14.25
N LEU A 7 -8.49 -8.18 13.28
CA LEU A 7 -8.47 -8.70 11.91
C LEU A 7 -7.30 -8.19 11.07
N LYS A 8 -6.87 -6.93 11.23
CA LYS A 8 -5.70 -6.41 10.51
C LYS A 8 -4.45 -7.15 10.95
N ASN A 9 -4.27 -7.29 12.26
CA ASN A 9 -3.17 -8.02 12.87
C ASN A 9 -3.13 -9.49 12.41
N LEU A 10 -4.29 -10.12 12.22
CA LEU A 10 -4.39 -11.47 11.66
C LEU A 10 -4.07 -11.49 10.16
N GLY A 11 -4.52 -10.51 9.38
CA GLY A 11 -4.20 -10.37 7.95
C GLY A 11 -2.70 -10.18 7.67
N HIS A 12 -1.96 -9.49 8.53
CA HIS A 12 -0.50 -9.37 8.43
C HIS A 12 0.27 -10.65 8.81
N ALA A 13 -0.37 -11.65 9.42
CA ALA A 13 0.32 -12.81 9.97
C ALA A 13 1.16 -13.64 8.95
N PRO A 14 0.77 -13.83 7.67
CA PRO A 14 1.58 -14.60 6.71
C PRO A 14 2.94 -13.94 6.47
N PHE A 15 2.96 -12.63 6.21
CA PHE A 15 4.19 -11.88 6.00
C PHE A 15 4.97 -11.64 7.28
N LEU A 16 4.30 -11.38 8.41
CA LEU A 16 4.97 -11.23 9.70
C LEU A 16 5.71 -12.52 10.11
N ASN A 17 5.11 -13.70 9.89
CA ASN A 17 5.78 -14.99 10.17
C ASN A 17 7.01 -15.19 9.27
N PHE A 18 6.93 -14.83 7.99
CA PHE A 18 8.07 -14.85 7.07
C PHE A 18 9.18 -13.89 7.52
N PHE A 19 8.82 -12.64 7.85
CA PHE A 19 9.72 -11.60 8.32
C PHE A 19 10.45 -12.01 9.60
N ILE A 20 9.72 -12.54 10.59
CA ILE A 20 10.28 -13.07 11.84
C ILE A 20 11.28 -14.21 11.56
N GLY A 21 10.90 -15.21 10.76
CA GLY A 21 11.79 -16.32 10.43
C GLY A 21 13.08 -15.89 9.73
N LEU A 22 12.99 -14.88 8.85
CA LEU A 22 14.13 -14.29 8.17
C LEU A 22 15.04 -13.51 9.14
N LEU A 23 14.48 -12.62 9.97
CA LEU A 23 15.25 -11.85 10.95
C LEU A 23 15.88 -12.74 12.02
N ASP A 24 15.15 -13.73 12.54
CA ASP A 24 15.65 -14.67 13.54
C ASP A 24 16.83 -15.48 12.99
N SER A 25 16.74 -15.97 11.74
CA SER A 25 17.85 -16.71 11.12
C SER A 25 19.12 -15.88 10.88
N ARG A 26 18.98 -14.57 10.58
CA ARG A 26 20.11 -13.68 10.24
C ARG A 26 20.71 -12.92 11.42
N HIS A 27 19.89 -12.47 12.38
CA HIS A 27 20.30 -11.51 13.41
C HIS A 27 20.16 -12.03 14.84
N PHE A 28 19.33 -13.07 15.08
CA PHE A 28 19.06 -13.60 16.43
C PHE A 28 19.40 -15.09 16.58
N SER A 29 20.10 -15.69 15.61
CA SER A 29 20.55 -17.08 15.59
C SER A 29 21.84 -17.33 16.38
N SER A 30 22.44 -16.29 16.96
CA SER A 30 23.58 -16.37 17.88
C SER A 30 23.37 -15.46 19.09
N GLU A 31 23.99 -15.78 20.22
CA GLU A 31 23.84 -15.03 21.49
C GLU A 31 24.51 -13.63 21.49
N HIS A 32 25.13 -13.22 20.38
CA HIS A 32 26.00 -12.03 20.29
C HIS A 32 25.53 -11.03 19.23
N SER A 33 24.30 -10.51 19.34
CA SER A 33 23.86 -9.33 18.58
C SER A 33 24.61 -8.07 19.04
N GLN A 34 25.08 -7.21 18.13
CA GLN A 34 25.82 -5.98 18.47
C GLN A 34 24.93 -4.79 18.93
N GLY A 35 23.75 -5.09 19.47
CA GLY A 35 22.70 -4.12 19.82
C GLY A 35 21.34 -4.51 19.25
N PRO A 36 20.34 -3.60 19.30
CA PRO A 36 19.08 -3.79 18.59
C PRO A 36 19.27 -3.72 17.07
N VAL A 37 18.55 -4.56 16.33
CA VAL A 37 18.51 -4.51 14.86
C VAL A 37 17.72 -3.28 14.43
N ARG A 38 18.30 -2.42 13.58
CA ARG A 38 17.63 -1.20 13.09
C ARG A 38 16.78 -1.51 11.87
N ILE A 39 15.49 -1.19 11.93
CA ILE A 39 14.48 -1.46 10.90
C ILE A 39 13.86 -0.14 10.44
N LEU A 40 13.78 0.07 9.12
CA LEU A 40 13.04 1.16 8.48
C LEU A 40 11.86 0.60 7.68
N GLU A 41 10.62 0.85 8.09
CA GLU A 41 9.42 0.62 7.27
C GLU A 41 9.07 1.86 6.45
N VAL A 42 8.87 1.69 5.14
CA VAL A 42 8.56 2.77 4.18
C VAL A 42 7.17 2.56 3.62
N GLY A 43 6.33 3.60 3.67
CA GLY A 43 4.90 3.51 3.37
C GLY A 43 4.14 2.73 4.45
N CYS A 44 4.40 3.04 5.72
CA CYS A 44 3.84 2.29 6.86
C CYS A 44 2.33 2.52 7.10
N GLY A 45 1.69 3.47 6.41
CA GLY A 45 0.29 3.84 6.60
C GLY A 45 -0.05 4.18 8.06
N SER A 46 -1.00 3.45 8.64
CA SER A 46 -1.41 3.55 10.04
C SER A 46 -0.53 2.77 11.04
N GLY A 47 0.55 2.14 10.57
CA GLY A 47 1.64 1.62 11.41
C GLY A 47 1.46 0.23 12.02
N GLU A 48 0.40 -0.51 11.64
CA GLU A 48 0.08 -1.82 12.23
C GLU A 48 1.23 -2.83 12.12
N PHE A 49 1.92 -2.92 10.98
CA PHE A 49 3.00 -3.89 10.80
C PHE A 49 4.23 -3.56 11.66
N SER A 50 4.73 -2.33 11.60
CA SER A 50 5.78 -1.84 12.51
C SER A 50 5.43 -2.05 14.00
N ALA A 51 4.18 -1.80 14.41
CA ALA A 51 3.73 -2.06 15.78
C ALA A 51 3.78 -3.54 16.15
N LEU A 52 3.40 -4.45 15.24
CA LEU A 52 3.52 -5.89 15.43
C LEU A 52 4.98 -6.37 15.53
N VAL A 53 5.87 -5.82 14.70
CA VAL A 53 7.31 -6.11 14.74
C VAL A 53 7.92 -5.66 16.08
N LYS A 54 7.69 -4.40 16.49
CA LYS A 54 8.20 -3.89 17.78
C LYS A 54 7.59 -4.62 18.98
N ALA A 55 6.31 -4.99 18.93
CA ALA A 55 5.68 -5.80 19.98
C ALA A 55 6.23 -7.23 20.08
N HIS A 56 6.66 -7.84 18.95
CA HIS A 56 7.34 -9.14 18.95
C HIS A 56 8.75 -9.04 19.54
N TYR A 57 9.55 -8.10 19.03
CA TYR A 57 10.99 -8.05 19.30
C TYR A 57 11.37 -7.22 20.54
N LYS A 58 10.55 -6.26 20.95
CA LYS A 58 10.81 -5.32 22.05
C LYS A 58 12.14 -4.60 21.84
N GLU A 59 13.04 -4.60 22.83
CA GLU A 59 14.34 -3.92 22.74
C GLU A 59 15.39 -4.70 21.93
N ARG A 60 15.01 -5.79 21.25
CA ARG A 60 15.84 -6.42 20.22
C ARG A 60 15.79 -5.68 18.87
N VAL A 61 14.87 -4.73 18.69
CA VAL A 61 14.77 -3.89 17.48
C VAL A 61 14.61 -2.41 17.82
N ASP A 62 15.21 -1.58 16.98
CA ASP A 62 14.93 -0.15 16.84
C ASP A 62 14.15 0.04 15.54
N ALA A 63 12.98 0.67 15.60
CA ALA A 63 12.02 0.66 14.50
C ALA A 63 11.59 2.08 14.15
N VAL A 64 11.93 2.50 12.93
CA VAL A 64 11.49 3.76 12.31
C VAL A 64 10.46 3.42 11.23
N ALA A 65 9.37 4.17 11.17
CA ALA A 65 8.28 3.95 10.23
C ALA A 65 7.90 5.28 9.57
N ILE A 66 7.94 5.35 8.23
CA ILE A 66 7.78 6.60 7.48
C ILE A 66 6.68 6.50 6.42
N ASP A 67 5.77 7.46 6.41
CA ASP A 67 4.65 7.55 5.46
C ASP A 67 4.27 9.02 5.17
N PRO A 68 3.94 9.40 3.92
CA PRO A 68 3.61 10.80 3.58
C PRO A 68 2.16 11.19 3.92
N SER A 69 1.27 10.21 4.04
CA SER A 69 -0.17 10.42 4.19
C SER A 69 -0.58 10.79 5.63
N ASP A 70 -1.81 11.24 5.79
CA ASP A 70 -2.41 11.48 7.12
C ASP A 70 -2.79 10.18 7.87
N ALA A 71 -2.64 8.99 7.26
CA ALA A 71 -2.82 7.72 7.97
C ALA A 71 -1.88 7.60 9.19
N ILE A 72 -0.68 8.21 9.09
CA ILE A 72 0.30 8.24 10.17
C ILE A 72 -0.17 9.03 11.41
N LEU A 73 -1.26 9.81 11.31
CA LEU A 73 -1.87 10.48 12.47
C LEU A 73 -2.64 9.51 13.39
N SER A 74 -2.97 8.31 12.90
CA SER A 74 -3.72 7.27 13.63
C SER A 74 -2.85 6.21 14.31
N VAL A 75 -1.52 6.30 14.17
CA VAL A 75 -0.55 5.32 14.70
C VAL A 75 -0.64 5.14 16.22
N ASN A 76 -0.38 3.92 16.69
CA ASN A 76 -0.22 3.63 18.11
C ASN A 76 1.12 4.20 18.62
N LYS A 77 1.10 5.42 19.14
CA LYS A 77 2.29 6.10 19.69
C LYS A 77 2.94 5.38 20.87
N ASP A 78 2.17 4.58 21.61
CA ASP A 78 2.66 3.78 22.74
C ASP A 78 3.31 2.44 22.30
N SER A 79 3.38 2.16 20.99
CA SER A 79 4.03 0.95 20.47
C SER A 79 5.56 0.96 20.53
N GLY A 80 6.19 2.11 20.81
CA GLY A 80 7.66 2.24 20.87
C GLY A 80 8.35 2.25 19.50
N VAL A 81 7.62 2.65 18.45
CA VAL A 81 8.11 2.87 17.08
C VAL A 81 8.22 4.37 16.82
N ASP A 82 9.27 4.80 16.12
CA ASP A 82 9.48 6.17 15.68
C ASP A 82 8.73 6.43 14.35
N TYR A 83 7.48 6.89 14.46
CA TYR A 83 6.64 7.24 13.31
C TYR A 83 6.92 8.66 12.81
N ARG A 84 7.31 8.79 11.54
CA ARG A 84 7.73 10.05 10.91
C ARG A 84 6.89 10.34 9.67
N ARG A 85 6.25 11.51 9.59
CA ARG A 85 5.57 11.91 8.35
C ARG A 85 6.60 12.32 7.30
N GLY A 86 6.59 11.68 6.13
CA GLY A 86 7.52 11.98 5.05
C GLY A 86 7.71 10.82 4.07
N THR A 87 8.83 10.83 3.36
CA THR A 87 9.23 9.82 2.38
C THR A 87 10.62 9.27 2.72
N ILE A 88 11.01 8.16 2.09
CA ILE A 88 12.37 7.60 2.27
C ILE A 88 13.47 8.63 1.95
N GLU A 89 13.21 9.62 1.09
CA GLU A 89 14.18 10.67 0.75
C GLU A 89 14.52 11.59 1.93
N ASP A 90 13.61 11.75 2.88
CA ASP A 90 13.77 12.59 4.07
C ASP A 90 14.71 11.95 5.12
N ILE A 91 14.99 10.64 5.00
CA ILE A 91 16.02 9.93 5.76
C ILE A 91 17.40 10.37 5.27
N LYS A 92 18.28 10.81 6.18
CA LYS A 92 19.60 11.37 5.86
C LYS A 92 20.74 10.41 6.18
N ASP A 93 21.48 10.67 7.27
CA ASP A 93 22.73 9.99 7.60
C ASP A 93 22.53 8.68 8.38
N GLU A 94 21.29 8.35 8.77
CA GLU A 94 20.93 7.10 9.44
C GLU A 94 21.23 5.87 8.57
N LYS A 95 21.54 4.77 9.25
CA LYS A 95 21.67 3.44 8.65
C LYS A 95 20.81 2.40 9.35
N PHE A 96 20.34 1.44 8.57
CA PHE A 96 19.44 0.37 9.00
C PHE A 96 19.97 -0.99 8.56
N ASP A 97 19.68 -2.04 9.34
CA ASP A 97 20.00 -3.42 8.98
C ASP A 97 18.93 -4.00 8.04
N VAL A 98 17.69 -3.51 8.18
CA VAL A 98 16.53 -3.89 7.39
C VAL A 98 15.82 -2.64 6.87
N CYS A 99 15.53 -2.61 5.57
CA CYS A 99 14.60 -1.67 4.94
C CYS A 99 13.41 -2.47 4.40
N LEU A 100 12.19 -1.99 4.65
CA LEU A 100 10.97 -2.78 4.55
C LEU A 100 9.88 -2.01 3.79
N PHE A 101 9.23 -2.69 2.86
CA PHE A 101 8.05 -2.23 2.15
C PHE A 101 6.91 -3.24 2.35
N SER A 102 5.99 -2.95 3.28
CA SER A 102 4.81 -3.78 3.53
C SER A 102 3.66 -3.30 2.64
N LYS A 103 3.53 -3.85 1.43
CA LYS A 103 2.47 -3.49 0.45
C LYS A 103 2.54 -2.05 -0.02
N SER A 104 3.75 -1.53 -0.24
CA SER A 104 4.00 -0.08 -0.43
C SER A 104 4.98 0.27 -1.55
N LEU A 105 5.84 -0.66 -1.99
CA LEU A 105 6.84 -0.39 -3.03
C LEU A 105 6.18 -0.14 -4.39
N HIS A 106 5.04 -0.78 -4.66
CA HIS A 106 4.28 -0.55 -5.90
C HIS A 106 3.72 0.88 -6.04
N HIS A 107 3.58 1.65 -4.95
CA HIS A 107 3.21 3.07 -4.98
C HIS A 107 4.41 4.02 -5.16
N CYS A 108 5.65 3.52 -5.00
CA CYS A 108 6.84 4.35 -4.94
C CYS A 108 7.37 4.72 -6.34
N HIS A 109 7.40 6.02 -6.64
CA HIS A 109 7.83 6.56 -7.94
C HIS A 109 8.78 7.75 -7.77
N PRO A 110 9.93 7.80 -8.49
CA PRO A 110 10.45 6.78 -9.41
C PRO A 110 11.01 5.55 -8.67
N LEU A 111 10.52 4.36 -9.01
CA LEU A 111 10.84 3.09 -8.33
C LEU A 111 12.34 2.84 -8.15
N GLU A 112 13.14 3.02 -9.21
CA GLU A 112 14.60 2.84 -9.14
C GLU A 112 15.29 3.82 -8.19
N ALA A 113 14.77 5.05 -8.07
CA ALA A 113 15.32 6.06 -7.16
C ALA A 113 15.00 5.70 -5.71
N THR A 114 13.75 5.31 -5.42
CA THR A 114 13.35 4.79 -4.09
C THR A 114 14.18 3.56 -3.70
N LEU A 115 14.39 2.61 -4.61
CA LEU A 115 15.21 1.43 -4.34
C LEU A 115 16.70 1.77 -4.16
N LYS A 116 17.24 2.73 -4.93
CA LYS A 116 18.59 3.23 -4.69
C LYS A 116 18.70 3.90 -3.31
N LYS A 117 17.70 4.68 -2.89
CA LYS A 117 17.66 5.29 -1.55
C LYS A 117 17.59 4.21 -0.47
N ALA A 118 16.80 3.16 -0.65
CA ALA A 118 16.76 2.00 0.23
C ALA A 118 18.13 1.31 0.33
N PHE A 119 18.82 1.11 -0.79
CA PHE A 119 20.21 0.62 -0.81
C PHE A 119 21.18 1.56 -0.07
N ASP A 120 21.06 2.88 -0.27
CA ASP A 120 21.95 3.88 0.35
C ASP A 120 21.79 3.96 1.88
N VAL A 121 20.57 3.76 2.42
CA VAL A 121 20.30 3.75 3.88
C VAL A 121 20.59 2.41 4.55
N LEU A 122 20.83 1.33 3.81
CA LEU A 122 21.21 0.04 4.39
C LEU A 122 22.67 -0.01 4.87
N ASN A 123 22.89 -0.70 5.99
CA ASN A 123 24.19 -1.18 6.43
C ASN A 123 24.78 -2.19 5.43
N GLN A 124 26.10 -2.39 5.48
CA GLN A 124 26.76 -3.45 4.71
C GLN A 124 26.25 -4.83 5.17
N ASN A 125 25.85 -5.71 4.24
CA ASN A 125 25.10 -6.95 4.49
C ASN A 125 23.66 -6.80 5.02
N GLY A 126 23.16 -5.56 5.13
CA GLY A 126 21.75 -5.28 5.38
C GLY A 126 20.84 -5.73 4.23
N ILE A 127 19.54 -5.79 4.47
CA ILE A 127 18.55 -6.36 3.54
C ILE A 127 17.38 -5.42 3.26
N CYS A 128 16.98 -5.34 2.00
CA CYS A 128 15.69 -4.79 1.59
C CYS A 128 14.68 -5.94 1.50
N ILE A 129 13.49 -5.77 2.07
CA ILE A 129 12.38 -6.73 2.06
C ILE A 129 11.13 -6.03 1.51
N ALA A 130 10.38 -6.68 0.62
CA ALA A 130 9.07 -6.17 0.18
C ALA A 130 8.00 -7.28 0.15
N GLU A 131 6.78 -6.96 0.59
CA GLU A 131 5.57 -7.79 0.44
C GLU A 131 4.68 -7.14 -0.62
N GLU A 132 4.62 -7.72 -1.83
CA GLU A 132 4.04 -7.01 -2.99
C GLU A 132 3.07 -7.88 -3.79
N ILE A 133 2.08 -7.24 -4.41
CA ILE A 133 0.99 -7.89 -5.15
C ILE A 133 1.31 -8.02 -6.64
N ASP A 134 1.13 -9.22 -7.20
CA ASP A 134 1.21 -9.45 -8.64
C ASP A 134 -0.18 -9.47 -9.28
N TRP A 135 -0.69 -8.27 -9.61
CA TRP A 135 -1.98 -8.08 -10.29
C TRP A 135 -2.15 -8.89 -11.59
N LYS A 136 -1.06 -9.40 -12.18
CA LYS A 136 -1.03 -10.12 -13.46
C LYS A 136 -1.00 -11.65 -13.33
N CYS A 137 -0.72 -12.21 -12.15
CA CYS A 137 -0.67 -13.66 -11.97
C CYS A 137 -2.06 -14.30 -11.73
N VAL A 138 -3.12 -13.48 -11.67
CA VAL A 138 -4.48 -13.90 -11.36
C VAL A 138 -5.19 -14.44 -12.60
N ASP A 139 -5.64 -15.70 -12.52
CA ASP A 139 -6.45 -16.35 -13.54
C ASP A 139 -7.93 -16.49 -13.15
N ASP A 140 -8.77 -16.83 -14.12
CA ASP A 140 -10.22 -17.02 -13.96
C ASP A 140 -10.55 -18.04 -12.85
N LYS A 141 -9.70 -19.07 -12.67
CA LYS A 141 -9.83 -20.12 -11.66
C LYS A 141 -9.55 -19.61 -10.24
N SER A 142 -8.50 -18.82 -10.07
CA SER A 142 -8.14 -18.18 -8.79
C SER A 142 -9.20 -17.15 -8.37
N MET A 143 -9.72 -16.38 -9.33
CA MET A 143 -10.83 -15.46 -9.04
C MET A 143 -12.12 -16.18 -8.68
N ALA A 144 -12.52 -17.23 -9.40
CA ALA A 144 -13.71 -18.00 -9.05
C ALA A 144 -13.59 -18.57 -7.62
N TRP A 145 -12.47 -19.23 -7.31
CA TRP A 145 -12.20 -19.76 -5.98
C TRP A 145 -12.33 -18.72 -4.85
N PHE A 146 -11.91 -17.47 -5.12
CA PHE A 146 -12.02 -16.36 -4.18
C PHE A 146 -13.44 -15.79 -4.11
N THR A 147 -14.08 -15.49 -5.25
CA THR A 147 -15.42 -14.87 -5.24
C THR A 147 -16.50 -15.81 -4.74
N ASP A 148 -16.40 -17.12 -4.99
CA ASP A 148 -17.31 -18.12 -4.40
C ASP A 148 -17.30 -18.03 -2.86
N ARG A 149 -16.13 -17.77 -2.27
CA ARG A 149 -15.96 -17.61 -0.81
C ARG A 149 -16.43 -16.25 -0.33
N LEU A 150 -16.06 -15.19 -1.04
CA LEU A 150 -16.49 -13.82 -0.72
C LEU A 150 -18.02 -13.71 -0.76
N ASP A 151 -18.67 -14.31 -1.77
CA ASP A 151 -20.12 -14.26 -1.95
C ASP A 151 -20.85 -15.07 -0.87
N LEU A 152 -20.28 -16.17 -0.39
CA LEU A 152 -20.79 -16.89 0.79
C LEU A 152 -20.65 -16.07 2.09
N ILE A 153 -19.50 -15.42 2.32
CA ILE A 153 -19.24 -14.57 3.49
C ILE A 153 -20.14 -13.32 3.48
N ASN A 154 -20.32 -12.71 2.31
CA ASN A 154 -21.21 -11.58 2.07
C ASN A 154 -22.69 -11.97 2.24
N SER A 155 -23.11 -13.12 1.70
CA SER A 155 -24.47 -13.67 1.89
C SER A 155 -24.78 -13.98 3.35
N ALA A 156 -23.77 -14.41 4.13
CA ALA A 156 -23.85 -14.56 5.58
C ALA A 156 -23.84 -13.23 6.36
N LYS A 157 -23.82 -12.08 5.65
CA LYS A 157 -23.80 -10.70 6.17
C LYS A 157 -22.62 -10.40 7.11
N ARG A 158 -21.47 -11.02 6.84
CA ARG A 158 -20.22 -10.81 7.61
C ARG A 158 -19.31 -9.76 7.00
N ILE A 159 -19.58 -9.31 5.77
CA ILE A 159 -19.01 -8.07 5.24
C ILE A 159 -19.92 -6.92 5.65
N GLN A 160 -19.35 -5.91 6.29
CA GLN A 160 -20.00 -4.67 6.72
C GLN A 160 -19.27 -3.49 6.05
N ALA A 161 -20.01 -2.52 5.51
CA ALA A 161 -19.36 -1.37 4.87
C ALA A 161 -18.46 -0.63 5.88
N PRO A 162 -17.19 -0.32 5.57
CA PRO A 162 -16.29 0.38 6.47
C PRO A 162 -16.91 1.70 6.97
N THR A 163 -17.00 1.86 8.29
CA THR A 163 -17.56 3.06 8.94
C THR A 163 -16.67 4.30 8.81
N VAL A 164 -15.43 4.10 8.33
CA VAL A 164 -14.46 5.12 7.96
C VAL A 164 -13.93 4.75 6.57
N PRO A 165 -13.75 5.70 5.64
CA PRO A 165 -13.11 5.42 4.36
C PRO A 165 -11.72 4.79 4.55
N SER A 166 -11.39 3.79 3.73
CA SER A 166 -10.06 3.18 3.71
C SER A 166 -9.01 4.22 3.31
N THR A 167 -8.15 4.62 4.24
CA THR A 167 -7.14 5.69 4.08
C THR A 167 -5.98 5.34 3.14
N GLY A 168 -6.06 4.25 2.37
CA GLY A 168 -5.11 3.84 1.33
C GLY A 168 -5.06 4.76 0.10
N HIS A 169 -5.46 6.02 0.24
CA HIS A 169 -5.18 7.06 -0.75
C HIS A 169 -3.73 7.50 -0.58
N TYR A 170 -2.82 6.83 -1.27
CA TYR A 170 -1.42 7.25 -1.35
C TYR A 170 -1.34 8.63 -2.00
N VAL A 171 -1.18 9.67 -1.18
CA VAL A 171 -1.05 11.04 -1.68
C VAL A 171 0.31 11.16 -2.36
N HIS A 172 0.33 11.13 -3.69
CA HIS A 172 1.49 11.59 -4.43
C HIS A 172 1.83 13.00 -3.96
N ARG A 173 3.10 13.23 -3.62
CA ARG A 173 3.61 14.59 -3.49
C ARG A 173 3.58 15.23 -4.88
N GLU A 174 2.48 15.92 -5.19
CA GLU A 174 2.50 16.94 -6.23
C GLU A 174 3.68 17.89 -5.94
N LYS A 175 4.33 18.35 -7.00
CA LYS A 175 5.52 19.19 -6.84
C LYS A 175 5.10 20.59 -6.39
N ASP A 176 5.04 20.77 -5.07
CA ASP A 176 5.28 22.05 -4.38
C ASP A 176 6.73 22.54 -4.56
N LEU A 177 7.31 22.31 -5.75
CA LEU A 177 8.29 23.21 -6.33
C LEU A 177 7.50 24.37 -6.93
N GLN A 178 7.07 25.28 -6.05
CA GLN A 178 6.64 26.61 -6.45
C GLN A 178 7.85 27.28 -7.12
N HIS A 179 7.93 27.14 -8.44
CA HIS A 179 8.93 27.83 -9.24
C HIS A 179 8.51 29.30 -9.33
N ASP A 180 9.09 30.12 -8.46
CA ASP A 180 9.02 31.59 -8.50
C ASP A 180 9.60 32.11 -9.82
N HIS A 181 8.80 32.06 -10.87
CA HIS A 181 9.08 32.69 -12.15
C HIS A 181 8.63 34.14 -12.10
N ALA A 182 9.45 34.97 -11.45
CA ALA A 182 9.31 36.41 -11.37
C ALA A 182 9.49 37.08 -12.75
N HIS A 183 8.47 36.99 -13.60
CA HIS A 183 8.43 37.60 -14.92
C HIS A 183 8.15 39.10 -14.85
N THR A 184 9.20 39.90 -14.69
CA THR A 184 9.16 41.36 -14.82
C THR A 184 9.04 41.81 -16.28
N HIS A 185 7.84 41.65 -16.85
CA HIS A 185 7.50 42.21 -18.17
C HIS A 185 6.63 43.46 -18.06
N GLY A 186 7.28 44.59 -17.75
CA GLY A 186 6.66 45.89 -17.90
C GLY A 186 6.74 46.37 -19.35
N HIS A 187 5.62 46.35 -20.07
CA HIS A 187 5.45 47.08 -21.31
C HIS A 187 4.15 47.89 -21.26
N ASP A 188 4.31 49.21 -21.28
CA ASP A 188 3.22 50.18 -21.41
C ASP A 188 2.90 50.37 -22.90
N HIS A 189 1.64 50.14 -23.27
CA HIS A 189 1.08 50.55 -24.56
C HIS A 189 -0.35 51.03 -24.38
N SER A 190 -0.48 52.34 -24.17
CA SER A 190 -1.72 53.09 -24.35
C SER A 190 -2.03 53.28 -25.83
N HIS A 191 -3.29 53.07 -26.22
CA HIS A 191 -3.89 53.67 -27.41
C HIS A 191 -5.43 53.59 -27.32
N ASP A 192 -6.08 54.74 -27.18
CA ASP A 192 -7.51 54.88 -27.43
C ASP A 192 -7.81 54.79 -28.94
N HIS A 193 -9.01 54.33 -29.30
CA HIS A 193 -9.92 55.06 -30.19
C HIS A 193 -11.35 54.52 -30.05
N ASP A 194 -12.34 55.36 -30.40
CA ASP A 194 -13.75 55.25 -29.97
C ASP A 194 -14.72 55.19 -31.18
N HIS A 195 -16.03 55.14 -30.90
CA HIS A 195 -17.19 55.06 -31.82
C HIS A 195 -17.45 53.63 -32.35
N GLY A 196 -18.68 53.11 -32.48
CA GLY A 196 -20.06 53.67 -32.41
C GLY A 196 -20.87 53.14 -33.60
N HIS A 197 -22.14 52.70 -33.55
CA HIS A 197 -23.20 52.81 -32.53
C HIS A 197 -24.18 51.61 -32.53
N SER A 198 -24.81 51.38 -31.36
CA SER A 198 -26.12 50.78 -31.04
C SER A 198 -26.99 50.04 -32.08
N HIS A 199 -27.60 48.93 -31.64
CA HIS A 199 -29.07 48.76 -31.61
C HIS A 199 -29.51 47.79 -30.48
N SER A 200 -30.81 47.76 -30.16
CA SER A 200 -31.43 47.10 -28.99
C SER A 200 -32.83 46.57 -29.35
N HIS A 201 -33.55 45.73 -28.59
CA HIS A 201 -33.49 45.29 -27.18
C HIS A 201 -33.37 43.73 -27.09
N SER A 202 -33.86 42.91 -26.13
CA SER A 202 -34.84 43.06 -25.03
C SER A 202 -34.82 41.97 -23.94
N HIS A 203 -35.06 42.42 -22.69
CA HIS A 203 -35.64 41.74 -21.52
C HIS A 203 -35.29 40.29 -21.16
N SER A 204 -34.40 40.20 -20.14
CA SER A 204 -34.46 39.31 -18.97
C SER A 204 -35.72 38.45 -18.75
N HIS A 205 -35.49 37.17 -18.46
CA HIS A 205 -36.06 36.55 -17.27
C HIS A 205 -34.92 35.92 -16.44
N GLY A 206 -34.90 36.17 -15.14
CA GLY A 206 -33.90 35.59 -14.24
C GLY A 206 -34.33 34.23 -13.71
N ILE A 207 -33.53 33.20 -13.98
CA ILE A 207 -33.50 31.95 -13.20
C ILE A 207 -32.05 31.75 -12.76
N GLY A 208 -31.83 31.69 -11.44
CA GLY A 208 -30.54 31.38 -10.85
C GLY A 208 -30.32 29.88 -10.66
N HIS A 209 -29.12 29.54 -10.17
CA HIS A 209 -28.69 28.19 -9.80
C HIS A 209 -28.62 27.15 -10.93
N GLY A 210 -27.40 27.06 -11.49
CA GLY A 210 -26.93 25.98 -12.34
C GLY A 210 -25.42 25.83 -12.21
N HIS A 211 -24.87 25.92 -11.00
CA HIS A 211 -23.48 25.49 -10.79
C HIS A 211 -23.41 24.01 -11.13
N GLY A 212 -22.61 23.67 -12.15
CA GLY A 212 -22.18 22.29 -12.35
C GLY A 212 -21.38 21.89 -11.12
N HIS A 213 -22.02 21.14 -10.22
CA HIS A 213 -21.33 20.56 -9.07
C HIS A 213 -20.23 19.66 -9.62
N GLY A 214 -18.97 20.07 -9.43
CA GLY A 214 -17.84 19.21 -9.73
C GLY A 214 -18.04 17.89 -8.99
N ASP A 215 -17.94 16.79 -9.73
CA ASP A 215 -18.27 15.46 -9.23
C ASP A 215 -17.61 15.22 -7.88
N HIS A 216 -18.43 15.19 -6.83
CA HIS A 216 -17.96 14.79 -5.52
C HIS A 216 -17.66 13.30 -5.63
N HIS A 217 -16.39 12.99 -5.90
CA HIS A 217 -15.81 11.66 -5.80
C HIS A 217 -15.85 11.21 -4.33
N GLY A 218 -17.06 10.95 -3.82
CA GLY A 218 -17.27 10.22 -2.58
C GLY A 218 -16.50 8.91 -2.69
N GLY A 219 -15.56 8.71 -1.77
CA GLY A 219 -14.54 7.67 -1.86
C GLY A 219 -15.10 6.25 -1.76
N HIS A 220 -15.72 5.78 -2.85
CA HIS A 220 -16.07 4.38 -3.03
C HIS A 220 -14.78 3.57 -3.08
N ASN A 221 -14.44 2.91 -1.96
CA ASN A 221 -13.36 1.93 -1.87
C ASN A 221 -13.47 0.99 -3.10
N PRO A 222 -12.48 0.95 -4.01
CA PRO A 222 -12.57 0.19 -5.25
C PRO A 222 -12.92 -1.28 -5.05
N LEU A 223 -12.55 -1.85 -3.90
CA LEU A 223 -12.77 -3.25 -3.54
C LEU A 223 -14.26 -3.57 -3.25
N GLN A 224 -15.13 -2.57 -3.06
CA GLN A 224 -16.58 -2.79 -3.03
C GLN A 224 -17.09 -3.42 -4.34
N GLN A 225 -16.39 -3.23 -5.47
CA GLN A 225 -16.72 -3.90 -6.74
C GLN A 225 -16.50 -5.42 -6.71
N LEU A 226 -15.73 -5.96 -5.75
CA LEU A 226 -15.64 -7.42 -5.53
C LEU A 226 -16.98 -8.01 -5.05
N LEU A 227 -17.84 -7.20 -4.44
CA LEU A 227 -19.15 -7.60 -3.89
C LEU A 227 -20.28 -7.51 -4.93
N ASP A 228 -19.99 -7.11 -6.18
CA ASP A 228 -20.96 -7.03 -7.27
C ASP A 228 -21.31 -8.43 -7.81
N THR A 229 -22.23 -9.10 -7.11
CA THR A 229 -22.70 -10.45 -7.46
C THR A 229 -23.47 -10.54 -8.77
N SER A 230 -23.72 -9.42 -9.47
CA SER A 230 -24.25 -9.45 -10.84
C SER A 230 -23.21 -9.85 -11.89
N LEU A 231 -21.93 -9.88 -11.52
CA LEU A 231 -20.81 -10.14 -12.43
C LEU A 231 -20.02 -11.41 -12.08
N PRO A 232 -19.45 -12.11 -13.08
CA PRO A 232 -18.44 -13.14 -12.87
C PRO A 232 -17.22 -12.59 -12.11
N GLY A 233 -16.63 -13.37 -11.21
CA GLY A 233 -15.56 -12.89 -10.33
C GLY A 233 -14.36 -12.28 -11.04
N ILE A 234 -13.97 -12.82 -12.20
CA ILE A 234 -12.88 -12.26 -13.01
C ILE A 234 -13.23 -10.91 -13.66
N GLU A 235 -14.50 -10.61 -13.91
CA GLU A 235 -14.92 -9.28 -14.38
C GLU A 235 -14.89 -8.25 -13.25
N ARG A 236 -15.24 -8.64 -12.03
CA ARG A 236 -15.03 -7.83 -10.82
C ARG A 236 -13.55 -7.50 -10.64
N TRP A 237 -12.67 -8.49 -10.81
CA TRP A 237 -11.21 -8.28 -10.80
C TRP A 237 -10.74 -7.31 -11.88
N ARG A 238 -11.11 -7.55 -13.15
CA ARG A 238 -10.71 -6.70 -14.28
C ARG A 238 -11.13 -5.24 -14.08
N LYS A 239 -12.32 -4.97 -13.51
CA LYS A 239 -12.79 -3.62 -13.16
C LYS A 239 -12.00 -2.92 -12.04
N ILE A 240 -11.34 -3.69 -11.17
CA ILE A 240 -10.50 -3.17 -10.09
C ILE A 240 -9.06 -2.98 -10.57
N ALA A 241 -8.47 -4.01 -11.19
CA ALA A 241 -7.13 -3.95 -11.76
C ALA A 241 -6.99 -2.77 -12.74
N ALA A 242 -7.96 -2.56 -13.63
CA ALA A 242 -7.97 -1.43 -14.58
C ALA A 242 -8.05 -0.03 -13.92
N LYS A 243 -8.38 0.07 -12.62
CA LYS A 243 -8.38 1.33 -11.85
C LYS A 243 -7.14 1.50 -10.97
N ILE A 244 -6.44 0.41 -10.65
CA ILE A 244 -5.33 0.37 -9.69
C ILE A 244 -3.98 0.23 -10.40
N GLU A 245 -3.86 -0.70 -11.36
CA GLU A 245 -2.61 -0.98 -12.08
C GLU A 245 -1.99 0.23 -12.81
N PRO A 246 -2.74 1.12 -13.50
CA PRO A 246 -2.13 2.16 -14.36
C PRO A 246 -1.19 3.15 -13.67
N HIS A 247 -1.20 3.20 -12.33
CA HIS A 247 -0.39 4.12 -11.52
C HIS A 247 0.61 3.40 -10.61
N MET A 248 0.75 2.07 -10.73
CA MET A 248 1.48 1.25 -9.77
C MET A 248 2.49 0.31 -10.44
N SER A 249 3.65 0.14 -9.81
CA SER A 249 4.69 -0.76 -10.32
C SER A 249 4.29 -2.21 -10.06
N ASN A 250 4.16 -3.03 -11.11
CA ASN A 250 3.83 -4.44 -10.94
C ASN A 250 5.06 -5.28 -10.53
N ALA A 251 4.82 -6.52 -10.08
CA ALA A 251 5.87 -7.40 -9.56
C ALA A 251 7.04 -7.67 -10.53
N GLN A 252 6.83 -7.63 -11.86
CA GLN A 252 7.93 -7.73 -12.83
C GLN A 252 8.82 -6.48 -12.77
N GLN A 253 8.23 -5.28 -12.82
CA GLN A 253 8.97 -4.02 -12.73
C GLN A 253 9.73 -3.89 -11.40
N ILE A 254 9.13 -4.36 -10.31
CA ILE A 254 9.78 -4.46 -8.99
C ILE A 254 10.98 -5.43 -9.03
N THR A 255 10.84 -6.59 -9.67
CA THR A 255 11.95 -7.54 -9.87
C THR A 255 13.10 -6.89 -10.65
N GLU A 256 12.80 -6.29 -11.80
CA GLU A 256 13.77 -5.64 -12.70
C GLU A 256 14.51 -4.48 -12.01
N ALA A 257 13.79 -3.63 -11.27
CA ALA A 257 14.40 -2.52 -10.54
C ALA A 257 15.24 -2.99 -9.33
N LEU A 258 14.82 -4.04 -8.61
CA LEU A 258 15.63 -4.66 -7.57
C LEU A 258 16.91 -5.27 -8.16
N HIS A 259 16.81 -5.99 -9.28
CA HIS A 259 17.96 -6.56 -10.00
C HIS A 259 18.96 -5.48 -10.42
N LYS A 260 18.47 -4.34 -10.92
CA LYS A 260 19.31 -3.20 -11.35
C LYS A 260 20.04 -2.51 -10.20
N VAL A 261 19.42 -2.42 -9.02
CA VAL A 261 20.00 -1.70 -7.86
C VAL A 261 20.87 -2.60 -6.98
N PHE A 262 20.45 -3.84 -6.72
CA PHE A 262 21.15 -4.76 -5.81
C PHE A 262 22.02 -5.80 -6.53
N GLY A 263 21.81 -6.03 -7.83
CA GLY A 263 22.43 -7.11 -8.61
C GLY A 263 21.64 -8.42 -8.50
N GLU A 264 21.42 -9.11 -9.63
CA GLU A 264 20.52 -10.27 -9.72
C GLU A 264 20.86 -11.37 -8.70
N GLN A 265 22.15 -11.67 -8.52
CA GLN A 265 22.66 -12.69 -7.59
C GLN A 265 22.36 -12.39 -6.11
N ASN A 266 22.01 -11.14 -5.79
CA ASN A 266 21.69 -10.68 -4.45
C ASN A 266 20.17 -10.57 -4.19
N VAL A 267 19.33 -10.73 -5.22
CA VAL A 267 17.87 -10.64 -5.14
C VAL A 267 17.25 -12.03 -5.16
N LYS A 268 16.22 -12.24 -4.32
CA LYS A 268 15.45 -13.49 -4.24
C LYS A 268 13.96 -13.15 -4.14
N VAL A 269 13.17 -13.74 -5.04
CA VAL A 269 11.72 -13.91 -4.81
C VAL A 269 11.59 -15.07 -3.82
N ALA A 270 11.41 -14.75 -2.54
CA ALA A 270 11.56 -15.69 -1.43
C ALA A 270 10.32 -16.58 -1.22
N GLY A 271 9.18 -16.25 -1.84
CA GLY A 271 7.98 -17.06 -1.81
C GLY A 271 6.81 -16.41 -2.55
N ALA A 272 5.86 -17.24 -2.97
CA ALA A 272 4.55 -16.82 -3.46
C ALA A 272 3.54 -17.01 -2.32
N MET A 273 2.76 -15.98 -1.99
CA MET A 273 2.08 -15.83 -0.70
C MET A 273 0.54 -15.70 -0.82
N PRO A 274 -0.22 -16.14 0.20
CA PRO A 274 -1.63 -15.80 0.36
C PRO A 274 -1.85 -14.28 0.46
N TRP A 275 -2.81 -13.73 -0.30
CA TRP A 275 -3.16 -12.30 -0.30
C TRP A 275 -4.67 -12.03 -0.34
N PHE A 276 -5.51 -12.94 -0.86
CA PHE A 276 -6.97 -12.76 -0.92
C PHE A 276 -7.59 -12.53 0.46
N ASN A 277 -6.95 -13.04 1.52
CA ASN A 277 -7.28 -12.74 2.91
C ASN A 277 -7.25 -11.24 3.25
N SER A 278 -6.38 -10.45 2.64
CA SER A 278 -6.28 -9.00 2.86
C SER A 278 -7.51 -8.27 2.30
N PHE A 279 -7.97 -8.66 1.11
CA PHE A 279 -9.21 -8.14 0.53
C PHE A 279 -10.46 -8.44 1.38
N LEU A 280 -10.48 -9.50 2.21
CA LEU A 280 -11.58 -9.71 3.15
C LEU A 280 -11.60 -8.64 4.25
N VAL A 281 -10.44 -8.29 4.80
CA VAL A 281 -10.30 -7.22 5.80
C VAL A 281 -10.64 -5.87 5.18
N GLU A 282 -10.11 -5.58 3.98
CA GLU A 282 -10.29 -4.31 3.27
C GLU A 282 -11.71 -4.13 2.69
N ALA A 283 -12.43 -5.20 2.38
CA ALA A 283 -13.85 -5.16 2.04
C ALA A 283 -14.75 -4.92 3.27
N GLY A 284 -14.23 -5.10 4.49
CA GLY A 284 -14.93 -4.85 5.75
C GLY A 284 -15.50 -6.10 6.42
N LEU A 285 -14.76 -7.22 6.43
CA LEU A 285 -15.09 -8.36 7.30
C LEU A 285 -15.25 -7.91 8.77
N GLU A 286 -16.33 -8.34 9.42
CA GLU A 286 -16.73 -7.84 10.74
C GLU A 286 -15.71 -8.13 11.85
N GLN A 287 -15.39 -7.13 12.67
CA GLN A 287 -14.48 -7.27 13.82
C GLN A 287 -15.17 -8.00 14.99
N SER A 288 -15.39 -9.30 14.83
CA SER A 288 -16.05 -10.19 15.79
C SER A 288 -15.28 -11.52 15.94
N GLU A 289 -15.62 -12.33 16.96
CA GLU A 289 -15.10 -13.70 17.08
C GLU A 289 -15.41 -14.55 15.83
N ILE A 290 -16.59 -14.34 15.23
CA ILE A 290 -17.01 -15.02 14.00
C ILE A 290 -16.19 -14.53 12.81
N GLY A 291 -15.90 -13.23 12.71
CA GLY A 291 -15.02 -12.66 11.68
C GLY A 291 -13.58 -13.18 11.80
N LEU A 292 -13.02 -13.20 13.01
CA LEU A 292 -11.68 -13.74 13.30
C LEU A 292 -11.57 -15.24 12.97
N ALA A 293 -12.58 -16.04 13.33
CA ALA A 293 -12.68 -17.45 12.94
C ALA A 293 -12.84 -17.62 11.42
N THR A 294 -13.61 -16.74 10.77
CA THR A 294 -13.80 -16.72 9.31
C THR A 294 -12.49 -16.44 8.59
N LEU A 295 -11.75 -15.38 8.98
CA LEU A 295 -10.47 -15.04 8.38
C LEU A 295 -9.43 -16.14 8.61
N THR A 296 -9.32 -16.66 9.84
CA THR A 296 -8.43 -17.79 10.17
C THR A 296 -8.72 -19.00 9.28
N THR A 297 -10.00 -19.32 9.08
CA THR A 297 -10.43 -20.45 8.25
C THR A 297 -10.16 -20.18 6.76
N PHE A 298 -10.38 -18.96 6.29
CA PHE A 298 -10.11 -18.56 4.91
C PHE A 298 -8.62 -18.63 4.59
N MET A 299 -7.75 -18.04 5.42
CA MET A 299 -6.30 -18.07 5.24
C MET A 299 -5.77 -19.50 5.16
N ALA A 300 -6.26 -20.39 6.03
CA ALA A 300 -5.90 -21.80 6.01
C ALA A 300 -6.44 -22.54 4.77
N GLN A 301 -7.55 -22.09 4.16
CA GLN A 301 -8.01 -22.60 2.86
C GLN A 301 -7.19 -22.04 1.69
N GLU A 302 -6.80 -20.77 1.74
CA GLU A 302 -6.00 -20.08 0.71
C GLU A 302 -4.60 -20.71 0.60
N ASP A 303 -3.91 -20.86 1.74
CA ASP A 303 -2.62 -21.53 1.85
C ASP A 303 -2.66 -22.96 1.27
N ARG A 304 -3.64 -23.77 1.67
CA ARG A 304 -3.84 -25.11 1.09
C ARG A 304 -4.21 -25.08 -0.40
N ALA A 305 -4.91 -24.05 -0.88
CA ALA A 305 -5.26 -23.93 -2.29
C ALA A 305 -4.03 -23.60 -3.15
N ILE A 306 -3.13 -22.75 -2.64
CA ILE A 306 -1.84 -22.44 -3.26
C ILE A 306 -0.95 -23.69 -3.28
N GLN A 307 -0.74 -24.34 -2.13
CA GLN A 307 0.11 -25.54 -1.99
C GLN A 307 -0.31 -26.70 -2.90
N ASN A 308 -1.62 -26.85 -3.17
CA ASN A 308 -2.15 -27.91 -4.04
C ASN A 308 -2.32 -27.48 -5.52
N GLY A 309 -1.84 -26.30 -5.93
CA GLY A 309 -2.01 -25.81 -7.31
C GLY A 309 -3.47 -25.57 -7.71
N ILE A 310 -4.36 -25.33 -6.73
CA ILE A 310 -5.77 -25.01 -6.96
C ILE A 310 -5.89 -23.54 -7.40
N ILE A 311 -5.11 -22.64 -6.81
CA ILE A 311 -5.04 -21.22 -7.20
C ILE A 311 -3.59 -20.76 -7.31
N ASN A 312 -3.35 -19.69 -8.07
CA ASN A 312 -2.07 -18.98 -8.06
C ASN A 312 -1.98 -18.14 -6.77
N ALA A 313 -0.80 -18.08 -6.15
CA ALA A 313 -0.56 -17.15 -5.06
C ALA A 313 -0.38 -15.73 -5.62
N LEU A 314 -1.02 -14.75 -4.99
CA LEU A 314 -1.10 -13.37 -5.47
C LEU A 314 -0.03 -12.45 -4.84
N GLY A 315 0.41 -12.76 -3.62
CA GLY A 315 1.53 -12.06 -2.99
C GLY A 315 2.88 -12.60 -3.43
N LYS A 316 3.90 -11.75 -3.42
CA LYS A 316 5.32 -12.11 -3.61
C LYS A 316 6.15 -11.43 -2.54
N ASN A 317 6.98 -12.23 -1.85
CA ASN A 317 7.99 -11.69 -0.94
C ASN A 317 9.31 -11.54 -1.68
N PHE A 318 9.88 -10.34 -1.65
CA PHE A 318 11.20 -10.03 -2.17
C PHE A 318 12.21 -9.86 -1.03
N VAL A 319 13.43 -10.36 -1.23
CA VAL A 319 14.58 -10.10 -0.35
C VAL A 319 15.76 -9.74 -1.23
N ALA A 320 16.39 -8.59 -0.99
CA ALA A 320 17.57 -8.13 -1.71
C ALA A 320 18.69 -7.76 -0.71
N GLU A 321 19.86 -8.36 -0.86
CA GLU A 321 20.98 -8.15 0.06
C GLU A 321 21.97 -7.08 -0.43
N LYS A 322 22.37 -6.15 0.44
CA LYS A 322 23.45 -5.21 0.14
C LYS A 322 24.81 -5.90 0.30
N LYS A 323 25.48 -6.15 -0.83
CA LYS A 323 26.86 -6.68 -0.90
C LYS A 323 27.83 -5.63 -1.42
#